data_AF-A0A0B8QGU4-F1
#
_entry.id   AF-A0A0B8QGU4-F1
#
_cell.length_a   1.000
_cell.length_b   1.000
_cell.length_c   1.000
_cell.angle_alpha   90.00
_cell.angle_beta   90.00
_cell.angle_gamma   90.00
#
_symmetry.space_group_name_H-M   'P 1'
#
loop_
_entity.id
_entity.type
_entity.pdbx_description
1 polymer ?
#
loop_
_entity_poly.entity_id
_entity_poly.type
_entity_poly.pdbx_seq_one_letter_code
_entity_poly.pdbx_strand_id
1 'polypeptide(L)' 'MFKSANGGVEFFPEAPMSFRDIETGELHDYWVRHYNDYFGMPVPTGEPGSNPGDMSKDPKIHIYDIVGDITGLQP' A
#
# COMPACT_ATOMS: atom_id res chain seq x y z
N MET A 1 -9.33 0.60 11.63
CA MET A 1 -9.93 0.95 10.33
C MET A 1 -11.41 1.30 10.47
N PHE A 2 -11.88 2.31 9.74
CA PHE A 2 -13.27 2.78 9.78
C PHE A 2 -14.18 1.88 8.93
N LYS A 3 -14.75 0.83 9.53
CA LYS A 3 -15.64 -0.14 8.84
C LYS A 3 -17.10 -0.08 9.28
N SER A 4 -17.43 0.77 10.25
CA SER A 4 -18.80 0.92 10.78
C SER A 4 -19.80 1.32 9.70
N ALA A 5 -19.41 2.22 8.81
CA ALA A 5 -20.25 2.67 7.69
C ALA A 5 -20.49 1.59 6.61
N ASN A 6 -19.68 0.52 6.60
CA ASN A 6 -19.79 -0.59 5.65
C ASN A 6 -20.22 -1.90 6.35
N GLY A 7 -21.03 -1.80 7.40
CA GLY A 7 -21.58 -2.99 8.09
C GLY A 7 -20.52 -3.89 8.75
N GLY A 8 -19.36 -3.35 9.09
CA GLY A 8 -18.26 -4.13 9.65
C GLY A 8 -17.38 -4.84 8.62
N VAL A 9 -17.68 -4.70 7.33
CA VAL A 9 -16.93 -5.28 6.21
C VAL A 9 -15.87 -4.28 5.74
N GLU A 10 -14.66 -4.77 5.47
CA GLU A 10 -13.61 -3.93 4.90
C GLU A 10 -13.91 -3.61 3.43
N PHE A 11 -13.76 -2.34 3.05
CA PHE A 11 -13.94 -1.94 1.66
C PHE A 11 -12.73 -2.37 0.81
N PHE A 12 -11.53 -2.14 1.34
CA PHE A 12 -10.29 -2.75 0.87
C PHE A 12 -9.79 -3.70 1.96
N PRO A 13 -9.69 -5.01 1.69
CA PRO A 13 -9.14 -5.96 2.65
C PRO A 13 -7.65 -5.72 2.86
N GLU A 14 -7.16 -6.05 4.05
CA GLU A 14 -5.71 -6.10 4.29
C GLU A 14 -5.02 -7.10 3.37
N ALA A 15 -3.85 -6.70 2.88
CA ALA A 15 -2.94 -7.54 2.09
C ALA A 15 -1.53 -7.45 2.69
N PRO A 16 -0.64 -8.42 2.41
CA PRO A 16 0.75 -8.34 2.83
C PRO A 16 1.41 -7.04 2.36
N MET A 17 1.99 -6.28 3.29
CA MET A 17 2.71 -5.06 2.96
C MET A 17 4.07 -5.37 2.33
N SER A 18 4.48 -4.55 1.35
CA SER A 18 5.82 -4.57 0.77
C SER A 18 6.49 -3.21 0.89
N PHE A 19 7.74 -3.21 1.33
CA PHE A 19 8.61 -2.03 1.43
C PHE A 19 9.86 -2.18 0.56
N ARG A 20 9.83 -3.16 -0.35
CA ARG A 20 10.93 -3.49 -1.22
C ARG A 20 10.84 -2.69 -2.52
N ASP A 21 12.00 -2.30 -3.01
CA ASP A 21 12.14 -1.77 -4.35
C ASP A 21 11.75 -2.85 -5.38
N ILE A 22 11.01 -2.47 -6.41
CA ILE A 22 10.49 -3.42 -7.40
C ILE A 22 11.56 -3.88 -8.40
N GLU A 23 12.62 -3.10 -8.59
CA GLU A 23 13.71 -3.40 -9.52
C GLU A 23 14.78 -4.26 -8.84
N THR A 24 15.16 -3.92 -7.61
CA THR A 24 16.24 -4.61 -6.87
C THR A 24 15.73 -5.70 -5.94
N GLY A 25 14.47 -5.62 -5.50
CA GLY A 25 13.91 -6.51 -4.48
C GLY A 25 14.42 -6.23 -3.07
N GLU A 26 15.25 -5.21 -2.87
CA GLU A 26 15.83 -4.87 -1.57
C GLU A 26 14.93 -3.95 -0.76
N LEU A 27 15.03 -4.03 0.57
CA LEU A 27 14.27 -3.15 1.45
C LEU A 27 14.91 -1.76 1.44
N HIS A 28 14.11 -0.71 1.31
CA HIS A 28 14.67 0.64 1.33
C HIS A 28 15.19 1.01 2.74
N ASP A 29 16.44 1.45 2.83
CA ASP A 29 17.11 1.85 4.09
C ASP A 29 16.32 2.87 4.92
N TYR A 30 15.60 3.77 4.24
CA TYR A 30 14.70 4.72 4.88
C TYR A 30 13.68 4.02 5.77
N TRP A 31 13.04 2.96 5.27
CA TRP A 31 12.03 2.21 6.04
C TRP A 31 12.65 1.46 7.20
N VAL A 32 13.82 0.84 7.01
CA VAL A 32 14.57 0.18 8.11
C VAL A 32 14.77 1.16 9.25
N ARG A 33 15.31 2.34 8.93
CA ARG A 33 15.59 3.38 9.92
C ARG A 33 14.30 3.93 10.53
N HIS A 34 13.28 4.21 9.72
CA HIS A 34 12.03 4.78 10.20
C HIS A 34 11.33 3.87 11.23
N TYR A 35 11.16 2.59 10.91
CA TYR A 35 10.51 1.66 11.82
C TYR A 35 11.33 1.40 13.10
N ASN A 36 12.65 1.32 12.97
CA ASN A 36 13.53 1.17 14.12
C ASN A 36 13.51 2.42 15.03
N ASP A 37 13.74 3.61 14.47
CA ASP A 37 13.96 4.84 15.24
C ASP A 37 12.68 5.36 15.89
N TYR A 38 11.52 5.24 15.22
CA TYR A 38 10.26 5.80 15.70
C TYR A 38 9.36 4.79 16.42
N PHE A 39 9.49 3.50 16.10
CA PHE A 39 8.59 2.46 16.60
C PHE A 39 9.33 1.33 17.33
N GLY A 40 10.67 1.30 17.31
CA GLY A 40 11.46 0.27 17.97
C GLY A 40 11.21 -1.12 17.41
N MET A 41 10.82 -1.22 16.13
CA MET A 41 10.40 -2.47 15.51
C MET A 41 11.03 -2.66 14.12
N PRO A 42 11.15 -3.91 13.62
CA PRO A 42 11.53 -4.15 12.25
C PRO A 42 10.43 -3.69 11.28
N VAL A 43 10.81 -3.47 10.02
CA VAL A 43 9.85 -3.17 8.96
C VAL A 43 8.88 -4.35 8.81
N PRO A 44 7.55 -4.12 8.87
CA PRO A 44 6.55 -5.18 8.88
C PRO A 44 6.28 -5.73 7.48
N THR A 45 7.33 -6.16 6.78
CA THR A 45 7.18 -6.77 5.44
C THR A 45 6.45 -8.10 5.56
N GLY A 46 5.42 -8.28 4.74
CA GLY A 46 4.61 -9.49 4.74
C GLY A 46 3.47 -9.51 5.76
N GLU A 47 3.48 -8.58 6.72
CA GLU A 47 2.38 -8.45 7.68
C GLU A 47 1.12 -7.87 7.00
N PRO A 48 -0.08 -8.20 7.49
CA PRO A 48 -1.32 -7.61 7.02
C PRO A 48 -1.32 -6.09 7.19
N GLY A 49 -1.73 -5.38 6.13
CA GLY A 49 -1.94 -3.95 6.20
C GLY A 49 -2.47 -3.39 4.88
N SER A 50 -2.38 -2.08 4.75
CA SER A 50 -2.73 -1.42 3.49
C SER A 50 -1.64 -1.67 2.45
N ASN A 51 -2.03 -2.15 1.28
CA ASN A 51 -1.16 -2.23 0.11
C ASN A 51 -1.66 -1.23 -0.96
N PRO A 52 -1.09 0.00 -1.02
CA PRO A 52 -1.55 1.02 -1.96
C PRO A 52 -1.42 0.61 -3.43
N GLY A 53 -0.40 -0.19 -3.76
CA GLY A 53 -0.18 -0.71 -5.10
C GLY A 53 -1.36 -1.56 -5.57
N ASP A 54 -1.77 -2.53 -4.75
CA ASP A 54 -2.92 -3.38 -5.05
C ASP A 54 -4.23 -2.60 -4.99
N MET A 55 -4.39 -1.72 -3.99
CA MET A 55 -5.58 -0.86 -3.88
C MET A 55 -5.80 -0.01 -5.13
N SER A 56 -4.74 0.59 -5.69
CA SER A 56 -4.83 1.41 -6.91
C SER A 56 -5.33 0.66 -8.15
N LYS A 57 -5.29 -0.68 -8.12
CA LYS A 57 -5.73 -1.58 -9.19
C LYS A 57 -7.03 -2.32 -8.85
N ASP A 58 -7.61 -2.08 -7.66
CA ASP A 58 -8.81 -2.77 -7.22
C ASP A 58 -10.00 -2.37 -8.12
N PRO A 59 -10.81 -3.33 -8.61
CA PRO A 59 -11.94 -3.05 -9.51
C PRO A 59 -13.05 -2.19 -8.88
N LYS A 60 -13.02 -1.97 -7.56
CA LYS A 60 -13.91 -1.02 -6.88
C LYS A 60 -13.51 0.44 -7.12
N ILE A 61 -12.29 0.71 -7.58
CA ILE A 61 -11.84 2.06 -7.94
C ILE A 61 -12.26 2.38 -9.37
N HIS A 62 -12.91 3.52 -9.53
CA HIS A 62 -13.25 4.09 -10.84
C HIS A 62 -12.51 5.42 -11.03
N ILE A 63 -11.64 5.46 -12.04
CA ILE A 63 -10.91 6.68 -12.41
C ILE A 63 -11.86 7.57 -13.21
N TYR A 64 -12.22 8.73 -12.63
CA TYR A 64 -13.18 9.66 -13.24
C TYR A 64 -12.55 10.56 -14.30
N ASP A 65 -11.32 11.02 -14.09
CA ASP A 65 -10.60 11.89 -15.02
C ASP A 65 -9.09 11.65 -14.92
N ILE A 66 -8.39 11.82 -16.04
CA ILE A 66 -6.93 11.68 -16.15
C ILE A 66 -6.40 12.98 -16.76
N VAL A 67 -5.68 13.75 -15.95
CA VAL A 67 -5.15 15.05 -16.36
C VAL A 67 -3.63 14.99 -16.45
N GLY A 68 -3.11 15.20 -17.66
CA GLY A 68 -1.69 15.20 -17.95
C GLY A 68 -1.15 13.81 -18.30
N ASP A 69 0.17 13.74 -18.46
CA ASP A 69 0.89 12.48 -18.69
C ASP A 69 1.18 11.80 -17.34
N ILE A 70 0.54 10.65 -17.12
CA ILE A 70 0.73 9.84 -15.91
C ILE A 70 1.55 8.61 -16.30
N THR A 71 2.88 8.75 -16.25
CA THR A 71 3.81 7.67 -16.55
C THR A 71 3.50 6.42 -15.73
N GLY A 72 3.32 5.29 -16.42
CA GLY A 72 3.05 4.00 -15.79
C GLY A 72 1.57 3.70 -15.51
N LEU A 73 0.64 4.60 -15.84
CA LEU A 73 -0.79 4.29 -15.81
C LEU A 73 -1.11 3.22 -16.88
N GLN A 74 -1.75 2.14 -16.46
CA GLN A 74 -2.30 1.11 -17.34
C GLN A 74 -3.82 1.08 -17.17
N PRO A 75 -4.61 1.37 -18.22
CA PRO A 75 -6.07 1.44 -18.14
C PRO A 75 -6.74 0.05 -18.05
#